data_AF-F1W2Y9-F1
#
_entry.id   AF-F1W2Y9-F1
#
_cell.length_a   1.000
_cell.length_b   1.000
_cell.length_c   1.000
_cell.angle_alpha   90.00
_cell.angle_beta   90.00
_cell.angle_gamma   90.00
#
_symmetry.space_group_name_H-M   'P 1'
#
loop_
_entity.id
_entity.type
_entity.pdbx_description
1 polymer ?
#
loop_
_entity_poly.entity_id
_entity_poly.type
_entity_poly.pdbx_seq_one_letter_code
_entity_poly.pdbx_strand_id
1 'polypeptide(L)' 'MRILQADVTANTVDDKALLKRFKLFGPPGMVFFSASAAGLVSHKVIGYQAPGEFLASLDRAAIP' A
#
# COMPACT_ATOMS: atom_id res chain seq x y z
N MET A 1 11.87 8.41 -5.70
CA MET A 1 11.03 7.30 -5.19
C MET A 1 11.20 7.23 -3.68
N ARG A 2 10.12 7.25 -2.90
CA ARG A 2 10.17 7.16 -1.43
C ARG A 2 9.39 5.91 -1.00
N ILE A 3 10.00 5.06 -0.19
CA ILE A 3 9.43 3.81 0.31
C ILE A 3 9.28 3.96 1.82
N LEU A 4 8.12 3.60 2.34
CA LEU A 4 7.81 3.62 3.77
C LEU A 4 7.24 2.25 4.15
N GLN A 5 7.59 1.80 5.35
CA GLN A 5 7.05 0.59 5.94
C GLN A 5 6.54 0.93 7.34
N ALA A 6 5.29 0.57 7.61
CA ALA A 6 4.73 0.59 8.95
C ALA A 6 4.76 -0.84 9.51
N ASP A 7 5.41 -1.04 10.65
CA ASP A 7 5.32 -2.29 11.39
C ASP A 7 4.07 -2.26 12.26
N VAL A 8 3.11 -3.12 11.93
CA VAL A 8 1.82 -3.26 12.62
C VAL A 8 1.75 -4.55 13.45
N THR A 9 2.90 -5.18 13.73
CA THR A 9 2.98 -6.46 14.47
C THR A 9 2.34 -6.38 15.85
N ALA A 10 2.44 -5.22 16.51
CA ALA A 10 1.86 -4.98 17.83
C ALA A 10 0.31 -4.90 17.82
N ASN A 11 -0.31 -4.70 16.65
CA ASN A 11 -1.76 -4.64 16.46
C ASN A 11 -2.47 -3.68 17.44
N THR A 12 -1.84 -2.53 17.68
CA THR A 12 -2.36 -1.45 18.53
C THR A 12 -3.60 -0.81 17.94
N VAL A 13 -4.25 0.09 18.69
CA VAL A 13 -5.40 0.85 18.19
C VAL A 13 -5.03 1.69 16.97
N ASP A 14 -3.83 2.28 16.97
CA ASP A 14 -3.32 3.09 15.87
C ASP A 14 -2.99 2.23 14.64
N ASP A 15 -2.44 1.03 14.83
CA ASP A 15 -2.20 0.07 13.75
C ASP A 15 -3.51 -0.32 13.05
N LYS A 16 -4.54 -0.62 13.84
CA LYS A 16 -5.89 -0.94 13.32
C LYS A 16 -6.51 0.25 12.61
N ALA A 17 -6.31 1.47 13.13
CA ALA A 17 -6.80 2.69 12.49
C ALA A 17 -6.10 2.93 11.14
N LEU A 18 -4.78 2.72 11.08
CA LEU A 18 -3.98 2.81 9.86
C LEU A 18 -4.44 1.81 8.80
N LEU A 19 -4.57 0.54 9.17
CA LEU A 19 -5.06 -0.52 8.29
C LEU A 19 -6.47 -0.19 7.75
N LYS A 20 -7.38 0.22 8.63
CA LYS A 20 -8.74 0.62 8.28
C LYS A 20 -8.78 1.81 7.32
N ARG A 21 -7.93 2.83 7.54
CA ARG A 21 -7.82 4.01 6.66
C ARG A 21 -7.54 3.62 5.21
N PHE A 22 -6.71 2.60 4.99
CA PHE A 22 -6.36 2.13 3.65
C PHE A 22 -7.18 0.94 3.15
N LYS A 23 -8.18 0.50 3.93
CA LYS A 23 -9.00 -0.70 3.67
C LYS A 23 -8.14 -1.96 3.54
N LEU A 24 -7.13 -2.08 4.40
CA LEU A 24 -6.31 -3.28 4.56
C LEU A 24 -6.81 -4.06 5.77
N PHE A 25 -6.90 -5.38 5.65
CA PHE A 25 -7.26 -6.25 6.78
C PHE A 25 -6.02 -6.65 7.61
N GLY A 26 -4.85 -6.64 6.98
CA GLY A 26 -3.57 -6.97 7.59
C GLY A 26 -2.49 -7.09 6.50
N PRO A 27 -1.24 -7.36 6.89
CA PRO A 27 -0.16 -7.66 5.95
C PRO A 27 -0.37 -9.01 5.22
N PRO A 28 0.23 -9.19 4.02
CA PRO A 28 0.93 -8.18 3.23
C PRO A 28 -0.05 -7.21 2.55
N GLY A 29 0.26 -5.91 2.60
CA GLY A 29 -0.52 -4.86 1.95
C GLY A 29 0.37 -3.68 1.59
N MET A 30 0.25 -3.20 0.35
CA MET A 30 1.03 -2.08 -0.17
C MET A 30 0.10 -1.01 -0.73
N VAL A 31 0.41 0.26 -0.47
CA VAL A 31 -0.36 1.42 -0.92
C VAL A 31 0.56 2.34 -1.71
N PHE A 32 0.16 2.67 -2.93
CA PHE A 32 0.88 3.57 -3.82
C PHE A 32 0.22 4.94 -3.79
N PHE A 33 1.05 5.98 -3.65
CA PHE A 33 0.60 7.37 -3.63
C PHE A 33 1.07 8.07 -4.89
N SER A 34 0.19 8.90 -5.46
CA SER A 34 0.53 9.69 -6.63
C SER A 34 1.58 10.75 -6.30
N ALA A 35 2.52 10.96 -7.21
CA ALA A 35 3.44 12.09 -7.18
C ALA A 35 2.78 13.41 -7.63
N SER A 36 1.70 13.34 -8.43
CA SER A 36 1.01 14.51 -8.97
C SER A 36 0.03 15.16 -7.98
N ALA A 37 -0.47 14.38 -7.01
CA ALA A 37 -1.39 14.86 -5.99
C ALA A 37 -1.03 14.26 -4.62
N ALA A 38 -0.54 15.11 -3.71
CA ALA A 38 -0.11 14.70 -2.39
C ALA A 38 -1.25 14.01 -1.62
N GLY A 39 -1.02 12.78 -1.19
CA GLY A 39 -1.96 12.01 -0.39
C GLY A 39 -3.04 11.26 -1.18
N LEU A 40 -3.08 11.38 -2.51
CA LEU A 40 -3.98 10.56 -3.33
C LEU A 40 -3.40 9.15 -3.48
N VAL A 41 -4.19 8.14 -3.10
CA VAL A 41 -3.85 6.74 -3.34
C VAL A 41 -4.13 6.41 -4.80
N SER A 42 -3.10 6.08 -5.57
CA SER A 42 -3.22 5.71 -7.00
C SER A 42 -3.48 4.22 -7.19
N HIS A 43 -2.87 3.38 -6.36
CA HIS A 43 -2.98 1.93 -6.47
C HIS A 43 -2.81 1.23 -5.12
N LYS A 44 -3.30 0.00 -5.01
CA LYS A 44 -3.14 -0.83 -3.81
C LYS A 44 -2.95 -2.29 -4.20
N VAL A 45 -2.07 -2.97 -3.46
CA VAL A 45 -1.93 -4.42 -3.48
C VAL A 45 -2.38 -4.95 -2.13
N ILE A 46 -3.28 -5.94 -2.15
CA ILE A 46 -3.81 -6.60 -0.97
C ILE A 46 -3.48 -8.07 -1.09
N GLY A 47 -2.75 -8.61 -0.13
CA GLY A 47 -2.27 -9.99 -0.19
C GLY A 47 -0.98 -10.13 -0.99
N TYR A 48 -0.54 -11.38 -1.10
CA TYR A 48 0.68 -11.74 -1.82
C TYR A 48 0.47 -11.62 -3.34
N GLN A 49 1.52 -11.18 -4.04
CA GLN A 49 1.64 -11.21 -5.50
C GLN A 49 2.98 -11.82 -5.88
N ALA A 50 2.99 -12.66 -6.91
CA ALA A 50 4.25 -13.16 -7.47
C ALA A 50 5.05 -12.02 -8.14
N PRO A 51 6.37 -12.15 -8.34
CA PRO A 51 7.19 -11.06 -8.89
C PRO A 51 6.65 -10.47 -10.20
N GLY A 52 6.19 -11.31 -11.14
CA GLY A 52 5.63 -10.85 -12.41
C GLY A 52 4.33 -10.05 -12.25
N GLU A 53 3.45 -10.48 -11.34
CA GLU A 53 2.20 -9.77 -11.02
C GLU A 53 2.49 -8.43 -10.31
N PHE A 54 3.48 -8.42 -9.44
CA PHE A 54 3.89 -7.22 -8.72
C PHE A 54 4.48 -6.17 -9.65
N LEU A 55 5.31 -6.57 -10.63
CA LEU A 55 5.81 -5.66 -11.67
C LEU A 55 4.65 -5.00 -12.45
N ALA A 56 3.64 -5.78 -12.84
CA ALA A 56 2.44 -5.22 -13.49
C ALA A 56 1.65 -4.27 -12.57
N SER A 57 1.65 -4.49 -11.25
CA SER A 57 1.05 -3.57 -10.28
C SER A 57 1.85 -2.27 -10.15
N LEU A 58 3.19 -2.32 -10.26
CA LEU A 58 4.04 -1.13 -10.30
C LEU A 58 3.79 -0.29 -11.55
N ASP A 59 3.66 -0.92 -12.71
CA ASP A 59 3.34 -0.22 -13.96
C ASP A 59 1.98 0.49 -13.87
N ARG A 60 0.96 -0.19 -13.32
CA ARG A 60 -0.36 0.42 -13.07
C ARG A 60 -0.29 1.60 -12.10
N ALA A 61 0.58 1.53 -11.09
CA ALA A 61 0.75 2.59 -10.10
C ALA A 61 1.53 3.81 -10.63
N ALA A 62 2.34 3.62 -11.67
CA ALA A 62 3.15 4.67 -12.30
C ALA A 62 2.38 5.52 -13.31
N ILE A 63 1.20 5.06 -13.75
CA ILE A 63 0.34 5.80 -14.68
C ILE A 63 -0.51 6.78 -13.86
N PRO A 64 -0.41 8.10 -14.12
CA PRO A 64 -1.16 9.15 -13.40
C PRO A 64 -2.66 9.13 -13.67
#